data_AF-A0A0Q6GFJ7-F1
#
_entry.id   AF-A0A0Q6GFJ7-F1
#
_cell.length_a   1.000
_cell.length_b   1.000
_cell.length_c   1.000
_cell.angle_alpha   90.00
_cell.angle_beta   90.00
_cell.angle_gamma   90.00
#
_symmetry.space_group_name_H-M   'P 1'
#
loop_
_entity.id
_entity.type
_entity.pdbx_description
1 polymer ?
#
loop_
_entity_poly.entity_id
_entity_poly.type
_entity_poly.pdbx_seq_one_letter_code
_entity_poly.pdbx_strand_id
1 'polypeptide(L)' 'MTELLEKAVATARNLPPEMQDDIARIMLSYAGDDERVIELSPEEEGDLIEAQKEMVRGEFATDDEVRTVLTKYRL' A
#
# COMPACT_ATOMS: atom_id res chain seq x y z
N MET A 1 -16.74 7.83 -21.47
CA MET A 1 -15.71 6.76 -21.44
C MET A 1 -15.23 6.54 -22.87
N THR A 2 -14.06 5.93 -23.09
CA THR A 2 -13.70 5.44 -24.42
C THR A 2 -14.63 4.29 -24.82
N GLU A 3 -14.84 4.06 -26.11
CA GLU A 3 -15.72 2.98 -26.59
C GLU A 3 -15.29 1.61 -26.03
N LEU A 4 -13.98 1.39 -25.91
CA LEU A 4 -13.42 0.16 -25.35
C LEU A 4 -13.76 0.02 -23.86
N LEU A 5 -13.62 1.09 -23.07
CA LEU A 5 -13.91 1.08 -21.64
C LEU A 5 -15.42 0.92 -21.38
N GLU A 6 -16.27 1.51 -22.22
CA GLU A 6 -17.73 1.35 -22.13
C GLU A 6 -18.16 -0.10 -22.38
N LYS A 7 -17.59 -0.74 -23.40
CA LYS A 7 -17.81 -2.16 -23.67
C LYS A 7 -17.33 -3.05 -22.52
N ALA A 8 -16.17 -2.73 -21.92
CA ALA A 8 -15.63 -3.48 -20.79
C ALA A 8 -16.58 -3.41 -19.57
N VAL A 9 -17.05 -2.21 -19.19
CA VAL A 9 -18.02 -2.05 -18.08
C VAL A 9 -19.35 -2.73 -18.39
N ALA A 10 -19.87 -2.59 -19.61
CA ALA A 10 -21.11 -3.26 -20.01
C ALA A 10 -20.99 -4.79 -19.93
N THR A 11 -19.83 -5.34 -20.26
CA THR A 11 -19.55 -6.79 -20.15
C THR A 11 -19.43 -7.21 -18.69
N ALA A 12 -18.69 -6.45 -17.88
CA ALA A 12 -18.47 -6.75 -16.46
C ALA A 12 -19.79 -6.78 -15.66
N ARG A 13 -20.77 -5.93 -15.98
CA ARG A 13 -22.10 -5.92 -15.35
C ARG A 13 -22.85 -7.25 -15.39
N ASN A 14 -22.53 -8.13 -16.33
CA ASN A 14 -23.19 -9.44 -16.48
C ASN A 14 -22.47 -10.56 -15.72
N LEU A 15 -21.33 -10.29 -15.08
CA LEU A 15 -20.59 -11.27 -14.29
C LEU A 15 -21.24 -11.47 -12.91
N PRO A 16 -20.92 -12.58 -12.20
CA PRO A 16 -21.28 -12.71 -10.79
C PRO A 16 -20.75 -11.55 -9.95
N PRO A 17 -21.45 -11.11 -8.88
CA PRO A 17 -21.05 -9.96 -8.07
C PRO A 17 -19.60 -10.01 -7.58
N GLU A 18 -19.14 -11.17 -7.13
CA GLU A 18 -17.75 -11.38 -6.67
C GLU A 18 -16.71 -11.06 -7.76
N MET A 19 -16.97 -11.47 -9.00
CA MET A 19 -16.09 -11.17 -10.14
C MET A 19 -16.17 -9.71 -10.58
N GLN A 20 -17.31 -9.04 -10.36
CA GLN A 20 -17.42 -7.59 -10.60
C GLN A 20 -16.53 -6.82 -9.63
N ASP A 21 -16.54 -7.20 -8.35
CA ASP A 21 -15.72 -6.57 -7.31
C ASP A 21 -14.23 -6.79 -7.55
N ASP A 22 -13.82 -7.98 -8.02
CA ASP A 22 -12.43 -8.27 -8.36
C ASP A 22 -11.91 -7.41 -9.51
N ILE A 23 -12.71 -7.25 -10.58
CA ILE A 23 -12.36 -6.36 -11.69
C ILE A 23 -12.33 -4.90 -11.22
N ALA A 24 -13.29 -4.49 -10.39
CA ALA A 24 -13.33 -3.13 -9.84
C ALA A 24 -12.07 -2.82 -9.03
N ARG A 25 -11.62 -3.74 -8.16
CA ARG A 25 -10.40 -3.57 -7.36
C ARG A 25 -9.15 -3.39 -8.21
N ILE A 26 -9.01 -4.19 -9.29
CA ILE A 26 -7.88 -4.05 -10.23
C ILE A 26 -7.94 -2.69 -10.93
N MET A 27 -9.12 -2.24 -11.36
CA MET A 27 -9.30 -0.95 -12.02
C MET A 27 -9.01 0.22 -11.08
N LEU A 28 -9.47 0.17 -9.83
CA LEU A 28 -9.22 1.19 -8.81
C LEU A 28 -7.73 1.25 -8.44
N SER A 29 -7.08 0.09 -8.25
CA SER A 29 -5.64 0.02 -8.03
C SER A 29 -4.86 0.62 -9.21
N TYR A 30 -5.21 0.27 -10.45
CA TYR A 30 -4.60 0.84 -11.65
C TYR A 30 -4.82 2.35 -11.79
N ALA A 31 -6.00 2.84 -11.35
CA ALA A 31 -6.33 4.26 -11.35
C ALA A 31 -5.66 5.04 -10.21
N GLY A 32 -4.97 4.37 -9.28
CA GLY A 32 -4.37 4.98 -8.08
C GLY A 32 -5.38 5.32 -7.00
N ASP A 33 -6.58 4.75 -7.04
CA ASP A 33 -7.70 5.06 -6.14
C ASP A 33 -7.75 4.14 -4.90
N ASP A 34 -7.04 3.00 -4.93
CA ASP A 34 -7.03 2.01 -3.84
C ASP A 34 -5.83 2.19 -2.87
N GLU A 35 -4.83 2.98 -3.24
CA GLU A 35 -3.85 3.49 -2.30
C GLU A 35 -4.38 4.83 -1.78
N ARG A 36 -5.06 4.81 -0.64
CA ARG A 36 -5.19 6.04 0.16
C ARG A 36 -3.78 6.50 0.45
N VAL A 37 -3.29 7.48 -0.30
CA VAL A 37 -2.06 8.19 0.02
C VAL A 37 -2.30 8.80 1.39
N ILE A 38 -1.68 8.21 2.41
CA ILE A 38 -1.70 8.79 3.76
C ILE A 38 -0.86 10.05 3.64
N GLU A 39 -1.50 11.21 3.77
CA GLU A 39 -0.77 12.46 3.95
C GLU A 39 -0.03 12.40 5.28
N LEU A 40 1.30 12.37 5.21
CA LEU A 40 2.14 12.41 6.39
C LEU A 40 2.08 13.81 7.00
N SER A 41 2.04 13.87 8.33
CA SER A 41 2.36 15.11 9.03
C SER A 41 3.83 15.50 8.78
N PRO A 42 4.20 16.78 8.94
CA PRO A 42 5.60 17.20 8.80
C PRO A 42 6.57 16.48 9.74
N GLU A 43 6.08 16.02 10.90
CA GLU A 43 6.87 15.23 11.85
C GLU A 43 7.13 13.82 11.31
N GLU A 44 6.09 13.12 10.85
CA GLU A 44 6.21 11.77 10.27
C GLU A 44 7.07 11.76 9.00
N GLU A 45 6.95 12.79 8.15
CA GLU A 45 7.84 12.94 6.98
C GLU A 45 9.30 13.15 7.41
N GLY A 46 9.52 13.96 8.46
CA GLY A 46 10.83 14.17 9.05
C GLY A 46 11.47 12.88 9.57
N ASP A 47 10.69 12.05 10.26
CA ASP A 47 11.12 10.75 10.78
C ASP A 47 11.56 9.81 9.63
N LEU A 48 10.78 9.75 8.54
CA LEU A 48 11.13 8.92 7.38
C LEU A 48 12.39 9.41 6.65
N ILE A 49 12.59 10.73 6.56
CA ILE A 49 13.81 11.31 5.98
C ILE A 49 15.02 10.93 6.83
N GLU A 50 14.91 10.94 8.15
CA GLU A 50 16.02 10.55 9.02
C GLU A 50 16.31 9.06 8.92
N ALA A 51 15.27 8.20 8.96
CA ALA A 51 15.42 6.76 8.77
C ALA A 51 16.15 6.42 7.46
N GLN A 52 15.86 7.13 6.35
CA GLN A 52 16.57 6.95 5.09
C GLN A 52 18.07 7.29 5.19
N LYS A 53 18.43 8.32 5.95
CA LYS A 53 19.86 8.65 6.19
C LYS A 53 20.54 7.60 7.06
N GLU A 54 19.86 7.06 8.07
CA GLU A 54 20.36 5.95 8.89
C GLU A 54 20.63 4.71 8.01
N MET A 55 19.72 4.40 7.09
CA MET A 55 19.91 3.31 6.11
C MET A 55 21.18 3.49 5.26
N VAL A 56 21.42 4.70 4.76
CA VAL A 56 22.63 5.01 3.97
C VAL A 56 23.90 4.88 4.81
N ARG A 57 23.82 5.22 6.11
CA ARG A 57 24.92 5.04 7.07
C ARG A 57 25.09 3.59 7.53
N GLY A 58 24.11 2.72 7.27
CA GLY A 58 24.08 1.35 7.76
C GLY A 58 23.75 1.25 9.26
N GLU A 59 23.10 2.26 9.82
CA GLU A 59 22.70 2.33 11.23
C GLU A 59 21.42 1.53 11.44
N PHE A 60 21.52 0.21 11.35
CA PHE A 60 20.42 -0.71 11.65
C PHE A 60 20.59 -1.34 13.02
N ALA A 61 19.46 -1.61 13.68
CA ALA A 61 19.47 -2.50 14.83
C ALA A 61 19.97 -3.89 14.43
N THR A 62 20.75 -4.51 15.31
CA THR A 62 21.22 -5.88 15.15
C THR A 62 20.08 -6.88 15.39
N ASP A 63 20.25 -8.11 14.90
CA ASP A 63 19.28 -9.19 15.09
C ASP A 63 18.97 -9.46 16.58
N ASP A 64 19.97 -9.35 17.46
CA ASP A 64 19.81 -9.58 18.90
C ASP A 64 19.06 -8.44 19.59
N GLU A 65 19.27 -7.18 19.17
CA GLU A 65 18.48 -6.03 19.64
C GLU A 65 17.02 -6.15 19.22
N VAL A 66 16.78 -6.48 17.95
CA VAL A 66 15.43 -6.73 17.42
C VAL A 66 14.75 -7.87 18.19
N ARG A 67 15.44 -9.00 18.40
CA ARG A 67 14.90 -10.14 19.16
C ARG A 67 14.54 -9.74 20.58
N THR A 68 15.39 -8.95 21.24
CA THR A 68 15.16 -8.48 22.62
C THR A 68 13.88 -7.65 22.71
N VAL A 69 13.68 -6.70 21.80
CA VAL A 69 12.47 -5.86 21.77
C VAL A 69 11.25 -6.72 21.47
N LEU A 70 11.30 -7.57 20.44
CA LEU A 70 10.13 -8.36 20.02
C LEU A 70 9.70 -9.38 21.08
N THR A 71 10.63 -9.98 21.82
CA THR A 71 10.32 -10.92 22.91
C THR A 71 9.49 -10.26 24.02
N LYS A 72 9.62 -8.95 24.21
CA LYS A 72 8.83 -8.19 25.21
C LYS A 72 7.36 -8.01 24.81
N TYR A 73 7.04 -7.98 23.51
CA TYR A 73 5.73 -7.55 23.01
C TYR A 73 4.97 -8.60 22.18
N ARG A 74 5.66 -9.65 21.70
CA ARG A 74 5.03 -10.77 20.99
C ARG A 74 4.77 -11.93 21.96
N LEU A 75 3.60 -11.92 22.60
CA LEU A 75 3.03 -13.12 23.26
C LEU A 75 2.30 -13.97 22.23
#